data_AF-A0A956ZM32-F1
#
_entry.id   AF-A0A956ZM32-F1
#
_cell.length_a   1.000
_cell.length_b   1.000
_cell.length_c   1.000
_cell.angle_alpha   90.00
_cell.angle_beta   90.00
_cell.angle_gamma   90.00
#
_symmetry.space_group_name_H-M   'P 1'
#
loop_
_entity.id
_entity.type
_entity.pdbx_description
1 polymer ?
#
loop_
_entity_poly.entity_id
_entity_poly.type
_entity_poly.pdbx_seq_one_letter_code
_entity_poly.pdbx_strand_id
1 'polypeptide(L)'
;MAAEKDPIKALPVRERTNLVRLMQQFLRDHFDLEAGDLGTELLLERTGELIGPLYWNEALKQAAVIVGDHAEMIGVDLLAREKELERRHREKD
;
A
#
# COMPACT_ATOMS: atom_id res chain seq x y z
N MET A 1 16.38 -0.81 17.92
CA MET A 1 16.90 -0.33 16.63
C MET A 1 15.70 0.01 15.75
N ALA A 2 15.18 1.24 15.83
CA ALA A 2 14.12 1.69 14.94
C ALA A 2 14.78 2.59 13.90
N ALA A 3 15.08 2.03 12.72
CA ALA A 3 15.13 2.86 11.54
C ALA A 3 13.68 3.22 11.22
N GLU A 4 13.15 4.18 11.97
CA GLU A 4 11.88 4.84 11.67
C GLU A 4 12.15 5.62 10.38
N LYS A 5 12.05 4.91 9.25
CA LYS A 5 12.17 5.49 7.93
C LYS A 5 10.95 6.36 7.77
N ASP A 6 11.14 7.65 8.00
CA ASP A 6 10.15 8.69 7.75
C ASP A 6 9.49 8.41 6.38
N PRO A 7 8.22 7.96 6.38
CA PRO A 7 7.60 7.39 5.19
C PRO A 7 7.42 8.45 4.10
N ILE A 8 7.40 9.72 4.48
CA ILE A 8 7.34 10.87 3.57
C ILE A 8 8.70 11.14 2.92
N LYS A 9 9.80 11.07 3.69
CA LYS A 9 11.16 11.26 3.16
C LYS A 9 11.57 10.14 2.20
N ALA A 10 11.00 8.95 2.34
CA ALA A 10 11.23 7.82 1.44
C ALA A 10 10.61 8.00 0.04
N LEU A 11 9.68 8.95 -0.14
CA LEU A 11 9.02 9.19 -1.43
C LEU A 11 9.97 9.88 -2.43
N PRO A 12 9.79 9.61 -3.74
CA PRO A 12 10.43 10.37 -4.80
C PRO A 12 10.17 11.87 -4.64
N VAL A 13 11.18 12.71 -4.94
CA VAL A 13 11.10 14.17 -4.80
C VAL A 13 9.84 14.76 -5.44
N ARG A 14 9.49 14.28 -6.64
CA ARG A 14 8.32 14.75 -7.39
C ARG A 14 6.99 14.46 -6.68
N GLU A 15 6.89 13.29 -6.05
CA GLU A 15 5.70 12.89 -5.28
C GLU A 15 5.59 13.69 -3.99
N ARG A 16 6.72 13.90 -3.29
CA ARG A 16 6.76 14.75 -2.10
C ARG A 16 6.36 16.19 -2.40
N THR A 17 6.88 16.80 -3.48
CA THR A 17 6.48 18.16 -3.90
C THR A 17 4.99 18.25 -4.22
N ASN A 18 4.41 17.22 -4.84
CA ASN A 18 2.97 17.19 -5.10
C ASN A 18 2.16 17.11 -3.80
N LEU A 19 2.58 16.27 -2.84
CA LEU A 19 1.92 16.17 -1.54
C LEU A 19 1.98 17.48 -0.74
N VAL A 20 3.12 18.17 -0.78
CA VAL A 20 3.27 19.51 -0.19
C VAL A 20 2.25 20.48 -0.80
N ARG A 21 2.14 20.53 -2.13
CA ARG A 21 1.16 21.41 -2.79
C ARG A 21 -0.28 21.08 -2.42
N LEU A 22 -0.63 19.80 -2.36
CA LEU A 22 -1.97 19.34 -1.96
C LEU A 22 -2.28 19.72 -0.52
N MET A 23 -1.32 19.54 0.40
CA MET A 23 -1.48 19.92 1.80
C MET A 23 -1.60 21.44 1.94
N GLN A 24 -0.79 22.23 1.23
CA GLN A 24 -0.94 23.69 1.19
C GLN A 24 -2.31 24.13 0.68
N GLN A 25 -2.81 23.47 -0.38
CA GLN A 25 -4.14 23.74 -0.90
C GLN A 25 -5.21 23.41 0.14
N PHE A 26 -5.14 22.24 0.78
CA PHE A 26 -6.06 21.85 1.83
C PHE A 26 -6.09 22.86 2.98
N LEU A 27 -4.90 23.32 3.43
CA LEU A 27 -4.77 24.31 4.50
C LEU A 27 -5.40 25.66 4.13
N ARG A 28 -5.21 26.12 2.89
CA ARG A 28 -5.87 27.34 2.40
C ARG A 28 -7.38 27.16 2.32
N ASP A 29 -7.84 26.10 1.67
CA ASP A 29 -9.25 25.90 1.34
C ASP A 29 -10.11 25.67 2.60
N HIS A 30 -9.56 25.07 3.65
CA HIS A 30 -10.32 24.66 4.84
C HIS A 30 -10.02 25.49 6.09
N PHE A 31 -8.86 26.15 6.16
CA PHE A 31 -8.42 26.88 7.36
C PHE A 31 -8.00 28.31 7.07
N ASP A 32 -8.11 28.78 5.81
CA ASP A 32 -7.61 30.09 5.37
C ASP A 32 -6.13 30.31 5.76
N LEU A 33 -5.36 29.21 5.79
CA LEU A 33 -3.97 29.21 6.25
C LEU A 33 -3.01 29.08 5.07
N GLU A 34 -2.19 30.11 4.87
CA GLU A 34 -1.05 30.05 3.96
C GLU A 34 0.20 29.51 4.67
N ALA A 35 0.51 28.24 4.41
CA ALA A 35 1.73 27.60 4.90
C ALA A 35 2.82 27.58 3.81
N GLY A 36 4.05 27.99 4.18
CA GLY A 36 5.22 27.84 3.33
C GLY A 36 5.65 26.38 3.16
N ASP A 37 6.54 26.11 2.21
CA ASP A 37 6.95 24.75 1.83
C ASP A 37 7.50 23.96 3.03
N LEU A 38 8.45 24.54 3.79
CA LEU A 38 9.06 23.87 4.94
C LEU A 38 8.04 23.54 6.04
N GLY A 39 7.15 24.47 6.37
CA GLY A 39 6.13 24.24 7.40
C GLY A 39 5.14 23.16 6.97
N THR A 40 4.82 23.12 5.68
CA THR A 40 3.95 22.09 5.12
C THR A 40 4.64 20.73 5.08
N GLU A 41 5.92 20.66 4.73
CA GLU A 41 6.70 19.41 4.76
C GLU A 41 6.72 18.82 6.17
N LEU A 42 6.99 19.64 7.20
CA LEU A 42 6.96 19.20 8.60
C LEU A 42 5.57 18.70 9.03
N LEU A 43 4.51 19.38 8.60
CA LEU A 43 3.14 18.95 8.89
C LEU A 43 2.81 17.63 8.20
N LEU A 44 3.27 17.44 6.96
CA LEU A 44 3.08 16.22 6.19
C LEU A 44 3.83 15.05 6.82
N GLU A 45 5.07 15.25 7.26
CA GLU A 45 5.87 14.27 8.02
C GLU A 45 5.14 13.88 9.30
N ARG A 46 4.73 14.86 10.10
CA ARG A 46 4.03 14.59 11.36
C ARG A 46 2.70 13.89 11.16
N THR A 47 1.98 14.24 10.10
CA THR A 47 0.73 13.57 9.73
C THR A 47 1.03 12.11 9.38
N GLY A 48 2.02 11.87 8.51
CA GLY A 48 2.47 10.53 8.12
C GLY A 48 2.86 9.65 9.31
N GLU A 49 3.54 10.20 10.32
CA GLU A 49 3.84 9.46 11.57
C GLU A 49 2.60 9.06 12.35
N LEU A 50 1.61 9.97 12.45
CA LEU A 50 0.42 9.77 13.28
C LEU A 50 -0.61 8.85 12.63
N ILE A 51 -0.91 9.07 11.34
CA ILE A 51 -1.95 8.33 10.62
C ILE A 51 -1.37 7.20 9.78
N GLY A 52 -0.09 7.25 9.44
CA GLY A 52 0.56 6.25 8.60
C GLY A 52 0.36 4.82 9.12
N PRO A 53 0.62 4.52 10.41
CA PRO A 53 0.38 3.19 10.95
C PRO A 53 -1.06 2.69 10.77
N LEU A 54 -2.06 3.58 10.74
CA LEU A 54 -3.46 3.19 10.55
C LEU A 54 -3.74 2.79 9.09
N TYR A 55 -3.22 3.54 8.12
CA TYR A 55 -3.46 3.31 6.69
C TYR A 55 -2.52 2.27 6.07
N TRP A 56 -1.24 2.23 6.47
CA TRP A 56 -0.30 1.21 5.99
C TRP A 56 -0.68 -0.18 6.49
N ASN A 57 -1.19 -0.31 7.71
CA ASN A 57 -1.72 -1.59 8.20
C ASN A 57 -2.92 -2.05 7.38
N GLU A 58 -3.77 -1.13 6.91
CA GLU A 58 -4.91 -1.48 6.07
C GLU A 58 -4.48 -1.87 4.65
N ALA A 59 -3.54 -1.15 4.05
CA ALA A 59 -2.96 -1.53 2.76
C ALA A 59 -2.27 -2.91 2.82
N LEU A 60 -1.55 -3.21 3.92
CA LEU A 60 -0.93 -4.52 4.13
C LEU A 60 -1.98 -5.64 4.29
N LYS A 61 -3.08 -5.38 5.00
CA LYS A 61 -4.20 -6.34 5.08
C LYS A 61 -4.83 -6.59 3.72
N GLN A 62 -5.07 -5.55 2.93
CA GLN A 62 -5.62 -5.69 1.58
C GLN A 62 -4.68 -6.47 0.67
N ALA A 63 -3.37 -6.20 0.74
CA ALA A 63 -2.36 -6.97 0.02
C ALA A 63 -2.36 -8.45 0.44
N ALA A 64 -2.47 -8.72 1.75
CA ALA A 64 -2.54 -10.08 2.27
C ALA A 64 -3.79 -10.83 1.76
N VAL A 65 -4.94 -10.17 1.67
CA VAL A 65 -6.17 -10.74 1.09
C VAL A 65 -5.96 -11.09 -0.38
N ILE A 66 -5.47 -10.15 -1.19
CA ILE A 66 -5.22 -10.38 -2.63
C ILE A 66 -4.24 -11.53 -2.86
N VAL A 67 -3.17 -11.61 -2.07
CA VAL A 67 -2.20 -12.71 -2.17
C VAL A 67 -2.83 -14.04 -1.72
N GLY A 68 -3.64 -14.03 -0.67
CA GLY A 68 -4.39 -15.20 -0.20
C GLY A 68 -5.33 -15.75 -1.27
N ASP A 69 -6.15 -14.89 -1.88
CA ASP A 69 -7.11 -15.26 -2.93
C ASP A 69 -6.40 -15.89 -4.14
N HIS A 70 -5.27 -15.31 -4.57
CA HIS A 70 -4.48 -15.88 -5.66
C HIS A 70 -3.85 -17.23 -5.29
N ALA A 71 -3.37 -17.39 -4.06
CA ALA A 71 -2.79 -18.64 -3.60
C ALA A 71 -3.86 -19.76 -3.55
N GLU A 72 -5.07 -19.43 -3.10
CA GLU A 72 -6.20 -20.37 -3.09
C GLU A 72 -6.59 -20.79 -4.52
N MET A 73 -6.70 -19.84 -5.44
CA MET A 73 -6.99 -20.13 -6.86
C MET A 73 -5.95 -21.06 -7.48
N ILE A 74 -4.66 -20.79 -7.26
CA ILE A 74 -3.57 -21.65 -7.75
C ILE A 74 -3.67 -23.07 -7.15
N GLY A 75 -4.03 -23.17 -5.87
CA GLY A 75 -4.24 -24.46 -5.20
C GLY A 75 -5.40 -25.25 -5.83
N VAL A 76 -6.51 -24.59 -6.16
CA VAL A 76 -7.65 -25.20 -6.85
C VAL A 76 -7.26 -25.69 -8.24
N ASP A 77 -6.52 -24.89 -9.00
CA ASP A 77 -6.05 -25.24 -10.35
C ASP A 77 -5.10 -26.44 -10.33
N LEU A 78 -4.18 -26.49 -9.37
CA LEU A 78 -3.25 -27.61 -9.17
C LEU A 78 -4.02 -28.91 -8.87
N LEU A 79 -4.97 -28.87 -7.95
CA LEU A 79 -5.82 -30.02 -7.61
C LEU A 79 -6.65 -30.52 -8.79
N ALA A 80 -7.21 -29.58 -9.57
CA ALA A 80 -7.94 -29.92 -10.79
C ALA A 80 -7.03 -30.62 -11.79
N ARG A 81 -5.79 -30.13 -11.93
CA ARG A 81 -4.79 -30.69 -12.84
C ARG A 81 -4.30 -32.08 -12.41
N GLU A 82 -4.06 -32.30 -11.13
CA GLU A 82 -3.71 -33.61 -10.58
C GLU A 82 -4.82 -34.64 -10.86
N LYS A 83 -6.08 -34.30 -10.57
CA LYS A 83 -7.22 -35.18 -10.86
C LYS A 83 -7.35 -35.51 -12.36
N GLU A 84 -7.07 -34.53 -13.23
CA GLU A 84 -7.09 -34.75 -14.67
C GLU A 84 -5.98 -35.71 -15.12
N LEU A 85 -4.77 -35.57 -14.56
CA LEU A 85 -3.64 -36.46 -14.84
C LEU A 85 -3.94 -37.90 -14.37
N GLU A 86 -4.47 -38.08 -13.16
CA GLU A 86 -4.87 -39.39 -12.66
C GLU A 86 -5.93 -40.06 -13.53
N ARG A 87 -6.92 -39.29 -14.03
CA ARG A 87 -7.95 -39.81 -14.94
C ARG A 87 -7.33 -40.30 -16.25
N ARG A 88 -6.43 -39.52 -16.84
CA ARG A 88 -5.72 -39.91 -18.09
C ARG A 88 -4.82 -41.13 -17.92
N HIS A 89 -4.25 -41.34 -16.73
CA HIS A 89 -3.50 -42.55 -16.43
C HIS A 89 -4.41 -43.78 -16.36
N ARG A 90 -5.56 -43.68 -15.69
CA ARG A 90 -6.56 -44.76 -15.61
C ARG A 90 -7.20 -45.15 -16.95
N GLU A 91 -7.24 -44.23 -17.92
CA GLU A 91 -7.80 -44.47 -19.26
C GLU A 91 -6.79 -45.05 -20.26
N LYS A 92 -5.51 -45.15 -19.88
CA LYS A 92 -4.43 -45.72 -20.71
C LYS A 92 -4.04 -47.16 -20.34
N ASP A 93 -4.53 -47.64 -19.20
CA ASP A 93 -4.44 -49.04 -18.74
C ASP A 93 -5.69 -49.83 -19.17
#